data_AF-A0A172QS27-F1
#
_entry.id   AF-A0A172QS27-F1
#
_cell.length_a   1.000
_cell.length_b   1.000
_cell.length_c   1.000
_cell.angle_alpha   90.00
_cell.angle_beta   90.00
_cell.angle_gamma   90.00
#
_symmetry.space_group_name_H-M   'P 1'
#
loop_
_entity.id
_entity.type
_entity.pdbx_description
1 polymer ?
#
loop_
_entity_poly.entity_id
_entity_poly.type
_entity_poly.pdbx_seq_one_letter_code
_entity_poly.pdbx_strand_id
1 'polypeptide(L)'
;MHNFSFDVDESYAKKNNEILRDAKRLQISALCLGLILVAGAVALYLFSNGAVWMWMIAIVMVFLALLSFIMIPVIPRQMGNAQTLYDNYELAPAIIAEVNPRDVLLLALVNRSADPSMKPEWALATRTIVRVGAHQRRLGERIPSVAVTGRRTVKDQNHWDEISPMPITWGTTDKDVIRSAEKTIPHELWAKLEKNRNKLDEVKKTPNNLFKL
;
A
#
# COMPACT_ATOMS: atom_id res chain seq x y z
N MET A 1 -11.91 -15.42 -10.23
CA MET A 1 -10.69 -14.86 -9.62
C MET A 1 -9.54 -15.05 -10.59
N HIS A 2 -8.84 -13.99 -10.98
CA HIS A 2 -7.64 -14.07 -11.84
C HIS A 2 -6.41 -13.92 -10.95
N ASN A 3 -6.11 -14.97 -10.17
CA ASN A 3 -4.91 -15.00 -9.34
C ASN A 3 -3.73 -15.32 -10.25
N PHE A 4 -2.75 -14.43 -10.29
CA PHE A 4 -1.53 -14.57 -11.08
C PHE A 4 -0.36 -14.65 -10.13
N SER A 5 0.28 -15.82 -10.09
CA SER A 5 1.46 -16.06 -9.30
C SER A 5 2.70 -16.00 -10.18
N PHE A 6 3.75 -15.39 -9.66
CA PHE A 6 5.07 -15.34 -10.26
C PHE A 6 6.12 -15.34 -9.15
N ASP A 7 7.36 -15.70 -9.48
CA ASP A 7 8.45 -15.65 -8.53
C ASP A 7 8.90 -14.21 -8.30
N VAL A 8 8.71 -13.71 -7.08
CA VAL A 8 9.03 -12.33 -6.71
C VAL A 8 10.50 -12.24 -6.34
N ASP A 9 11.25 -11.36 -7.01
CA ASP A 9 12.58 -10.98 -6.55
C ASP A 9 12.44 -10.14 -5.28
N GLU A 10 12.53 -10.79 -4.12
CA GLU A 10 12.41 -10.15 -2.81
C GLU A 10 13.40 -9.01 -2.62
N SER A 11 14.62 -9.15 -3.15
CA SER A 11 15.70 -8.18 -2.95
C SER A 11 15.40 -6.89 -3.73
N TYR A 12 14.84 -7.04 -4.93
CA TYR A 12 14.35 -5.95 -5.75
C TYR A 12 13.06 -5.36 -5.17
N ALA A 13 12.12 -6.20 -4.73
CA ALA A 13 10.86 -5.76 -4.16
C ALA A 13 11.04 -4.92 -2.90
N LYS A 14 11.92 -5.32 -1.97
CA LYS A 14 12.24 -4.52 -0.77
C LYS A 14 12.79 -3.13 -1.09
N LYS A 15 13.40 -2.94 -2.26
CA LYS A 15 13.95 -1.65 -2.70
C LYS A 15 12.94 -0.81 -3.49
N ASN A 16 12.05 -1.44 -4.26
CA ASN A 16 11.21 -0.77 -5.25
C ASN A 16 9.73 -0.71 -4.87
N ASN A 17 9.24 -1.68 -4.11
CA ASN A 17 7.88 -1.70 -3.63
C ASN A 17 7.69 -0.62 -2.57
N GLU A 18 6.83 0.36 -2.88
CA GLU A 18 6.60 1.50 -2.00
C GLU A 18 5.85 1.09 -0.73
N ILE A 19 4.98 0.07 -0.78
CA ILE A 19 4.29 -0.47 0.39
C ILE A 19 5.30 -1.03 1.40
N LEU A 20 6.27 -1.81 0.93
CA LEU A 20 7.34 -2.35 1.79
C LEU A 20 8.28 -1.26 2.31
N ARG A 21 8.52 -0.23 1.50
CA ARG A 21 9.36 0.91 1.90
C ARG A 21 8.68 1.74 3.00
N ASP A 22 7.38 1.97 2.89
CA ASP A 22 6.63 2.74 3.87
C ASP A 22 6.53 1.98 5.20
N ALA A 23 6.43 0.65 5.16
CA ALA A 23 6.58 -0.21 6.33
C ALA A 23 7.92 0.00 7.04
N LYS A 24 9.02 -0.03 6.28
CA LYS A 24 10.38 0.18 6.82
C LYS A 24 10.55 1.57 7.41
N ARG A 25 9.98 2.60 6.77
CA ARG A 25 9.96 3.97 7.31
C ARG A 25 9.21 4.03 8.64
N LEU A 26 8.07 3.35 8.76
CA LEU A 26 7.32 3.27 10.01
C LEU A 26 8.13 2.58 11.12
N GLN A 27 8.88 1.51 10.82
CA GLN A 27 9.79 0.88 11.78
C GLN A 27 10.87 1.84 12.27
N ILE A 28 11.48 2.61 11.36
CA ILE A 28 12.50 3.60 11.71
C ILE A 28 11.90 4.70 12.58
N SER A 29 10.70 5.19 12.24
CA SER A 29 9.99 6.17 13.07
C SER A 29 9.68 5.63 14.47
N ALA A 30 9.24 4.38 14.59
CA ALA A 30 8.99 3.73 15.87
C ALA A 30 10.28 3.59 16.71
N LEU A 31 11.41 3.24 16.07
CA LEU A 31 12.73 3.19 16.72
C LEU A 31 13.16 4.57 17.23
N CYS A 32 13.11 5.59 16.36
CA CYS A 32 13.49 6.96 16.72
C CYS A 32 12.63 7.51 17.86
N LEU A 33 11.30 7.31 17.79
CA LEU A 33 10.39 7.74 18.84
C LEU A 33 10.68 7.02 20.17
N GLY A 34 10.89 5.70 20.13
CA GLY A 34 11.26 4.92 21.31
C GLY A 34 12.55 5.43 21.97
N LEU A 35 13.58 5.75 21.17
CA LEU A 35 14.83 6.32 21.68
C LEU A 35 14.65 7.71 22.30
N ILE A 36 13.85 8.58 21.68
CA ILE A 36 13.54 9.91 22.22
C ILE A 36 12.82 9.79 23.56
N LEU A 37 11.85 8.87 23.67
CA LEU A 37 11.10 8.63 24.90
C LEU A 37 12.01 8.10 26.02
N VAL A 38 12.93 7.18 25.72
CA VAL A 38 13.92 6.70 26.69
C VAL A 38 14.84 7.83 27.14
N ALA A 39 15.38 8.62 26.22
CA ALA A 39 16.24 9.75 26.54
C ALA A 39 15.51 10.79 27.42
N GLY A 40 14.24 11.07 27.12
CA GLY A 40 13.41 11.97 27.93
C GLY A 40 13.11 11.40 29.32
N ALA A 41 12.84 10.10 29.45
CA ALA A 41 12.66 9.45 30.74
C ALA A 41 13.94 9.52 31.60
N VAL A 42 15.11 9.30 31.00
CA VAL A 42 16.41 9.43 31.69
C VAL A 42 16.65 10.88 32.11
N ALA A 43 16.36 11.86 31.25
CA ALA A 43 16.47 13.27 31.61
C ALA A 43 15.55 13.62 32.80
N LEU A 44 14.27 13.21 32.75
CA LEU A 44 13.33 13.46 33.84
C LEU A 44 13.77 12.80 35.15
N TYR A 45 14.35 11.61 35.09
CA TYR A 45 14.94 10.94 36.26
C TYR A 45 16.06 11.79 36.88
N LEU A 46 17.01 12.26 36.06
CA LEU A 46 18.18 13.03 36.50
C LEU A 46 17.80 14.42 37.04
N PHE A 47 16.80 15.09 36.45
CA PHE A 47 16.34 16.42 36.85
C PHE A 47 15.19 16.41 37.86
N SER A 48 14.78 15.23 38.36
CA SER A 48 13.57 15.11 39.19
C SER A 48 13.63 15.87 40.51
N ASN A 49 14.81 16.09 41.09
CA ASN A 49 15.02 16.71 42.41
C ASN A 49 14.07 16.15 43.50
N GLY A 50 13.69 14.87 43.42
CA GLY A 50 12.77 14.21 44.36
C GLY A 50 11.27 14.43 44.09
N ALA A 51 10.90 15.11 43.00
CA ALA A 51 9.51 15.40 42.68
C ALA A 51 8.78 14.18 42.10
N VAL A 52 7.91 13.55 42.91
CA VAL A 52 7.19 12.29 42.59
C VAL A 52 6.45 12.31 41.25
N TRP A 53 5.88 13.45 40.85
CA TRP A 53 5.18 13.58 39.56
C TRP A 53 6.07 13.35 38.34
N MET A 54 7.36 13.72 38.39
CA MET A 54 8.29 13.48 37.28
C MET A 54 8.59 11.99 37.09
N TRP A 55 8.58 11.22 38.19
CA TRP A 55 8.70 9.76 38.15
C TRP A 55 7.51 9.10 37.48
N MET A 56 6.29 9.58 37.75
CA MET A 56 5.09 9.09 37.08
C MET A 56 5.17 9.32 35.56
N ILE A 57 5.60 10.51 35.14
CA ILE A 57 5.78 10.83 33.71
C ILE A 57 6.87 9.94 33.09
N ALA A 58 8.01 9.77 33.77
CA ALA A 58 9.10 8.91 33.28
C ALA A 58 8.63 7.45 33.09
N ILE A 59 7.82 6.91 34.00
CA ILE A 59 7.24 5.55 33.88
C ILE A 59 6.35 5.45 32.64
N VAL A 60 5.47 6.43 32.41
CA VAL A 60 4.61 6.46 31.22
C VAL A 60 5.44 6.54 29.94
N MET A 61 6.51 7.35 29.93
CA MET A 61 7.42 7.45 28.78
C MET A 61 8.13 6.12 28.50
N VAL A 62 8.61 5.41 29.53
CA VAL A 62 9.21 4.07 29.37
C VAL A 62 8.19 3.08 28.81
N PHE A 63 6.94 3.12 29.29
CA PHE A 63 5.88 2.27 28.77
C PHE A 63 5.57 2.55 27.29
N LEU A 64 5.45 3.82 26.89
CA LEU A 64 5.25 4.20 25.49
C LEU A 64 6.46 3.84 24.60
N ALA A 65 7.69 3.95 25.13
CA ALA A 65 8.89 3.51 24.43
C ALA A 65 8.87 2.00 24.18
N LEU A 66 8.47 1.22 25.19
CA LEU A 66 8.33 -0.23 25.07
C LEU A 66 7.30 -0.61 24.00
N LEU A 67 6.13 0.04 23.99
CA LEU A 67 5.13 -0.16 22.94
C LEU A 67 5.69 0.16 21.55
N SER A 68 6.47 1.24 21.41
CA SER A 68 7.12 1.63 20.16
C SER A 68 8.11 0.55 19.68
N PHE A 69 8.92 0.00 20.59
CA PHE A 69 9.86 -1.09 20.26
C PHE A 69 9.15 -2.40 19.91
N ILE A 70 8.04 -2.72 20.57
CA ILE A 70 7.21 -3.88 20.24
C ILE A 70 6.65 -3.76 18.81
N MET A 71 6.32 -2.56 18.34
CA MET A 71 5.80 -2.36 16.99
C MET A 71 6.84 -2.65 15.89
N ILE A 72 8.14 -2.52 16.16
CA ILE A 72 9.21 -2.75 15.16
C ILE A 72 9.12 -4.14 14.51
N PRO A 73 9.06 -5.27 15.27
CA PRO A 73 8.87 -6.60 14.68
C PRO A 73 7.42 -6.91 14.28
N VAL A 74 6.41 -6.20 14.82
CA VAL A 74 4.99 -6.46 14.52
C VAL A 74 4.61 -5.93 13.13
N ILE A 75 5.03 -4.71 12.78
CA ILE A 75 4.76 -4.08 11.47
C ILE A 75 5.10 -5.01 10.28
N PRO A 76 6.32 -5.58 10.15
CA PRO A 76 6.66 -6.42 9.00
C PRO A 76 5.91 -7.76 9.03
N ARG A 77 5.60 -8.29 10.23
CA ARG A 77 4.85 -9.54 10.36
C ARG A 77 3.41 -9.41 9.88
N GLN A 78 2.79 -8.25 10.09
CA GLN A 78 1.41 -8.00 9.63
C GLN A 78 1.33 -7.82 8.11
N MET A 79 2.40 -7.36 7.46
CA MET A 79 2.41 -7.11 6.00
C MET A 79 2.77 -8.36 5.17
N GLY A 80 3.29 -9.41 5.81
CA GLY A 80 3.67 -10.65 5.14
C GLY A 80 4.92 -10.50 4.25
N ASN A 81 5.18 -11.52 3.45
CA ASN A 81 6.24 -11.48 2.45
C ASN A 81 5.74 -10.82 1.15
N ALA A 82 6.64 -10.26 0.36
CA ALA A 82 6.30 -9.68 -0.94
C ALA A 82 5.56 -10.70 -1.82
N GLN A 83 6.02 -11.96 -1.82
CA GLN A 83 5.37 -13.08 -2.51
C GLN A 83 3.89 -13.23 -2.10
N THR A 84 3.62 -13.29 -0.80
CA THR A 84 2.25 -13.42 -0.29
C THR A 84 1.34 -12.24 -0.68
N LEU A 85 1.91 -11.04 -0.85
CA LEU A 85 1.15 -9.87 -1.32
C LEU A 85 0.82 -9.92 -2.82
N TYR A 86 1.52 -10.70 -3.63
CA TYR A 86 1.12 -10.89 -5.03
C TYR A 86 0.19 -12.08 -5.19
N ASP A 87 0.43 -13.17 -4.44
CA ASP A 87 -0.37 -14.39 -4.55
C ASP A 87 -1.79 -14.25 -3.98
N ASN A 88 -1.98 -13.42 -2.96
CA ASN A 88 -3.27 -13.29 -2.27
C ASN A 88 -4.24 -12.28 -2.92
N TYR A 89 -3.77 -11.48 -3.87
CA TYR A 89 -4.56 -10.38 -4.45
C TYR A 89 -4.79 -10.58 -5.94
N GLU A 90 -6.00 -10.24 -6.39
CA GLU A 90 -6.38 -10.40 -7.78
C GLU A 90 -5.68 -9.39 -8.69
N LEU A 91 -5.41 -9.82 -9.94
CA LEU A 91 -4.98 -8.90 -10.98
C LEU A 91 -6.06 -7.87 -11.31
N ALA A 92 -5.60 -6.64 -11.50
CA ALA A 92 -6.38 -5.48 -11.90
C ALA A 92 -5.67 -4.73 -13.03
N PRO A 93 -6.40 -4.30 -14.09
CA PRO A 93 -5.83 -3.39 -15.06
C PRO A 93 -5.62 -2.02 -14.41
N ALA A 94 -4.46 -1.42 -14.64
CA ALA A 94 -4.19 -0.03 -14.32
C ALA A 94 -3.57 0.69 -15.51
N ILE A 95 -3.78 2.00 -15.60
CA ILE A 95 -3.15 2.88 -16.57
C ILE A 95 -2.50 4.06 -15.88
N ILE A 96 -1.48 4.64 -16.51
CA ILE A 96 -0.97 5.95 -16.10
C ILE A 96 -2.00 7.01 -16.50
N ALA A 97 -2.69 7.57 -15.51
CA ALA A 97 -3.68 8.60 -15.70
C ALA A 97 -3.06 10.01 -15.75
N GLU A 98 -1.99 10.26 -14.98
CA GLU A 98 -1.23 11.52 -15.01
C GLU A 98 0.27 11.28 -14.89
N VAL A 99 1.05 12.17 -15.49
CA VAL A 99 2.52 12.17 -15.41
C VAL A 99 2.96 13.50 -14.82
N ASN A 100 3.58 13.44 -13.64
CA ASN A 100 4.20 14.59 -13.01
C ASN A 100 5.73 14.51 -13.16
N PRO A 101 6.48 15.58 -12.85
CA PRO A 101 7.95 15.54 -12.94
C PRO A 101 8.57 14.42 -12.07
N ARG A 102 8.07 14.21 -10.85
CA ARG A 102 8.66 13.29 -9.86
C ARG A 102 7.90 11.99 -9.64
N ASP A 103 6.63 11.91 -10.05
CA ASP A 103 5.78 10.75 -9.86
C ASP A 103 4.82 10.57 -11.05
N VAL A 104 4.02 9.52 -11.01
CA VAL A 104 2.90 9.28 -11.92
C VAL A 104 1.68 8.85 -11.10
N LEU A 105 0.49 9.17 -11.58
CA LEU A 105 -0.77 8.74 -10.98
C LEU A 105 -1.30 7.54 -11.74
N LEU A 106 -1.46 6.41 -11.05
CA LEU A 106 -2.17 5.25 -11.58
C LEU A 106 -3.66 5.40 -11.38
N LEU A 107 -4.43 4.96 -12.37
CA LEU A 107 -5.85 4.70 -12.27
C LEU A 107 -6.09 3.23 -12.59
N ALA A 108 -6.68 2.50 -11.65
CA ALA A 108 -6.95 1.08 -11.75
C ALA A 108 -8.44 0.77 -11.66
N LEU A 109 -8.88 -0.25 -12.37
CA LEU A 109 -10.22 -0.81 -12.23
C LEU A 109 -10.15 -1.98 -11.25
N VAL A 110 -10.87 -1.89 -10.15
CA VAL A 110 -10.80 -2.85 -9.04
C VAL A 110 -12.19 -3.37 -8.67
N ASN A 111 -12.24 -4.60 -8.14
CA ASN A 111 -13.46 -5.16 -7.55
C ASN A 111 -13.52 -4.80 -6.06
N ARG A 112 -14.58 -4.12 -5.66
CA ARG A 112 -14.81 -3.69 -4.29
C ARG A 112 -15.42 -4.78 -3.41
N SER A 113 -15.97 -5.84 -4.00
CA SER A 113 -16.57 -6.95 -3.26
C SER A 113 -15.55 -7.62 -2.35
N ALA A 114 -15.89 -7.76 -1.07
CA ALA A 114 -15.11 -8.52 -0.10
C ALA A 114 -15.11 -10.02 -0.38
N ASP A 115 -16.22 -10.52 -0.93
CA ASP A 115 -16.39 -11.91 -1.33
C ASP A 115 -16.20 -12.02 -2.86
N PRO A 116 -15.18 -12.78 -3.31
CA PRO A 116 -14.94 -13.00 -4.73
C PRO A 116 -16.02 -13.81 -5.45
N SER A 117 -16.88 -14.52 -4.71
CA SER A 117 -18.00 -15.28 -5.26
C SER A 117 -19.22 -14.42 -5.59
N MET A 118 -19.31 -13.23 -5.01
CA MET A 118 -20.38 -12.27 -5.29
C MET A 118 -20.14 -11.56 -6.63
N LYS A 119 -21.23 -10.99 -7.17
CA LYS A 119 -21.16 -10.17 -8.40
C LYS A 119 -20.15 -9.04 -8.21
N PRO A 120 -19.17 -8.85 -9.12
CA PRO A 120 -18.16 -7.82 -8.97
C PRO A 120 -18.77 -6.42 -8.91
N GLU A 121 -18.46 -5.69 -7.83
CA GLU A 121 -18.76 -4.27 -7.70
C GLU A 121 -17.56 -3.46 -8.17
N TRP A 122 -17.62 -2.94 -9.39
CA TRP A 122 -16.49 -2.25 -9.98
C TRP A 122 -16.31 -0.84 -9.40
N ALA A 123 -15.07 -0.50 -9.10
CA ALA A 123 -14.65 0.82 -8.69
C ALA A 123 -13.36 1.23 -9.40
N LEU A 124 -13.09 2.52 -9.42
CA LEU A 124 -11.82 3.10 -9.85
C LEU A 124 -11.01 3.45 -8.61
N ALA A 125 -9.77 2.97 -8.55
CA ALA A 125 -8.81 3.30 -7.51
C ALA A 125 -7.64 4.09 -8.10
N THR A 126 -7.18 5.13 -7.40
CA THR A 126 -5.97 5.84 -7.78
C THR A 126 -4.83 5.62 -6.81
N ARG A 127 -3.60 5.60 -7.33
CA ARG A 127 -2.39 5.55 -6.51
C ARG A 127 -1.26 6.34 -7.18
N THR A 128 -0.69 7.28 -6.45
CA THR A 128 0.54 7.95 -6.87
C THR A 128 1.73 7.04 -6.63
N ILE A 129 2.57 6.87 -7.63
CA ILE A 129 3.80 6.07 -7.55
C ILE A 129 4.98 6.86 -8.11
N VAL A 130 6.15 6.68 -7.51
CA VAL A 130 7.41 7.25 -8.01
C VAL A 130 8.09 6.28 -8.96
N ARG A 131 8.03 4.97 -8.67
CA ARG A 131 8.75 3.95 -9.43
C ARG A 131 7.81 3.15 -10.33
N VAL A 132 7.88 3.38 -11.64
CA VAL A 132 7.06 2.63 -12.61
C VAL A 132 7.70 1.29 -13.01
N GLY A 133 8.99 1.12 -12.71
CA GLY A 133 9.74 -0.10 -13.02
C GLY A 133 10.03 -0.23 -14.52
N ALA A 134 9.62 -1.35 -15.12
CA ALA A 134 9.91 -1.67 -16.53
C ALA A 134 9.04 -0.91 -17.56
N HIS A 135 8.06 -0.13 -17.12
CA HIS A 135 7.14 0.62 -17.99
C HIS A 135 7.62 2.05 -18.29
N GLN A 136 7.10 2.63 -19.37
CA GLN A 136 7.38 4.02 -19.71
C GLN A 136 6.51 4.98 -18.89
N ARG A 137 7.06 6.14 -18.50
CA ARG A 137 6.33 7.21 -17.82
C ARG A 137 5.48 8.01 -18.81
N ARG A 138 4.50 7.36 -19.43
CA ARG A 138 3.64 7.93 -20.48
C ARG A 138 2.17 7.81 -20.12
N LEU A 139 1.43 8.89 -20.39
CA LEU A 139 -0.02 8.92 -20.23
C LEU A 139 -0.69 7.80 -21.05
N GLY A 140 -1.54 7.00 -20.39
CA GLY A 140 -2.25 5.86 -20.99
C GLY A 140 -1.44 4.55 -21.05
N GLU A 141 -0.18 4.54 -20.57
CA GLU A 141 0.60 3.30 -20.47
C GLU A 141 -0.13 2.28 -19.58
N ARG A 142 -0.25 1.04 -20.08
CA ARG A 142 -0.86 -0.07 -19.36
C ARG A 142 0.11 -0.65 -18.34
N ILE A 143 -0.36 -0.77 -17.10
CA ILE A 143 0.42 -1.28 -15.97
C ILE A 143 -0.39 -2.38 -15.30
N PRO A 144 -0.10 -3.67 -15.58
CA PRO A 144 -0.73 -4.76 -14.85
C PRO A 144 -0.36 -4.65 -13.37
N SER A 145 -1.39 -4.64 -12.53
CA SER A 145 -1.27 -4.42 -11.09
C SER A 145 -2.07 -5.47 -10.34
N VAL A 146 -1.79 -5.67 -9.05
CA VAL A 146 -2.68 -6.40 -8.14
C VAL A 146 -3.48 -5.40 -7.30
N ALA A 147 -4.73 -5.72 -6.99
CA ALA A 147 -5.61 -4.88 -6.19
C ALA A 147 -5.41 -5.16 -4.69
N VAL A 148 -4.42 -4.51 -4.07
CA VAL A 148 -4.16 -4.67 -2.62
C VAL A 148 -5.28 -4.02 -1.84
N THR A 149 -6.11 -4.82 -1.21
CA THR A 149 -7.25 -4.34 -0.42
C THR A 149 -6.79 -3.84 0.95
N GLY A 150 -7.34 -2.70 1.35
CA GLY A 150 -6.99 -2.00 2.58
C GLY A 150 -8.11 -2.10 3.61
N ARG A 151 -8.71 -0.96 3.96
CA ARG A 151 -9.67 -0.86 5.07
C ARG A 151 -11.08 -1.32 4.66
N ARG A 152 -11.79 -1.88 5.65
CA ARG A 152 -13.25 -2.04 5.65
C ARG A 152 -13.82 -1.25 6.81
N THR A 153 -14.94 -0.58 6.60
CA THR A 153 -15.69 0.07 7.66
C THR A 153 -16.51 -0.95 8.43
N VAL A 154 -16.74 -0.66 9.71
CA VAL A 154 -17.55 -1.52 10.60
C VAL A 154 -19.00 -1.65 10.09
N LYS A 155 -19.48 -0.64 9.35
CA LYS A 155 -20.84 -0.59 8.80
C LYS A 155 -21.02 -1.43 7.54
N ASP A 156 -19.97 -1.62 6.74
CA ASP A 156 -20.02 -2.37 5.50
C ASP A 156 -18.84 -3.34 5.40
N GLN A 157 -19.05 -4.56 5.89
CA GLN A 157 -18.04 -5.61 5.82
C GLN A 157 -17.99 -6.33 4.46
N ASN A 158 -18.99 -6.08 3.61
CA ASN A 158 -19.13 -6.73 2.31
C ASN A 158 -18.37 -6.01 1.20
N HIS A 159 -17.91 -4.78 1.47
CA HIS A 159 -17.15 -3.98 0.52
C HIS A 159 -15.87 -3.43 1.11
N TRP A 160 -14.85 -3.30 0.27
CA TRP A 160 -13.62 -2.60 0.60
C TRP A 160 -13.79 -1.10 0.42
N ASP A 161 -13.40 -0.31 1.43
CA ASP A 161 -13.46 1.15 1.37
C ASP A 161 -12.19 1.78 0.83
N GLU A 162 -11.11 0.98 0.76
CA GLU A 162 -9.82 1.38 0.24
C GLU A 162 -9.19 0.21 -0.51
N ILE A 163 -8.76 0.45 -1.74
CA ILE A 163 -8.00 -0.51 -2.55
C ILE A 163 -6.86 0.24 -3.20
N SER A 164 -5.65 -0.26 -3.04
CA SER A 164 -4.43 0.31 -3.59
C SER A 164 -3.89 -0.57 -4.70
N PRO A 165 -3.86 -0.12 -5.97
CA PRO A 165 -3.20 -0.87 -7.03
C PRO A 165 -1.69 -0.95 -6.78
N MET A 166 -1.15 -2.17 -6.82
CA MET A 166 0.28 -2.45 -6.67
C MET A 166 0.83 -3.03 -7.98
N PRO A 167 1.66 -2.27 -8.73
CA PRO A 167 2.23 -2.74 -9.99
C PRO A 167 3.06 -4.01 -9.85
N ILE A 168 2.95 -4.93 -10.80
CA ILE A 168 3.75 -6.16 -10.83
C ILE A 168 5.24 -5.85 -10.99
N THR A 169 5.56 -4.73 -11.64
CA THR A 169 6.94 -4.25 -11.83
C THR A 169 7.64 -3.84 -10.53
N TRP A 170 6.94 -3.84 -9.40
CA TRP A 170 7.57 -3.71 -8.08
C TRP A 170 8.09 -5.05 -7.55
N GLY A 171 7.54 -6.17 -8.02
CA GLY A 171 7.95 -7.51 -7.61
C GLY A 171 8.95 -8.17 -8.56
N THR A 172 9.02 -7.74 -9.80
CA THR A 172 9.91 -8.32 -10.82
C THR A 172 10.35 -7.31 -11.87
N THR A 173 11.51 -7.55 -12.48
CA THR A 173 11.98 -6.86 -13.69
C THR A 173 11.80 -7.71 -14.95
N ASP A 174 11.30 -8.93 -14.82
CA ASP A 174 11.11 -9.86 -15.94
C ASP A 174 9.96 -9.38 -16.85
N LYS A 175 10.32 -9.04 -18.08
CA LYS A 175 9.39 -8.54 -19.10
C LYS A 175 8.39 -9.59 -19.54
N ASP A 176 8.75 -10.87 -19.49
CA ASP A 176 7.86 -11.95 -19.90
C ASP A 176 6.79 -12.21 -18.84
N VAL A 177 7.14 -12.11 -17.55
CA VAL A 177 6.17 -12.13 -16.44
C VAL A 177 5.19 -10.95 -16.56
N ILE A 178 5.69 -9.74 -16.78
CA ILE A 178 4.85 -8.54 -16.92
C ILE A 178 3.90 -8.68 -18.11
N ARG A 179 4.39 -9.14 -19.26
CA ARG A 179 3.58 -9.37 -20.46
C ARG A 179 2.54 -10.47 -20.22
N SER A 180 2.89 -11.52 -19.50
CA SER A 180 1.96 -12.61 -19.16
C SER A 180 0.85 -12.13 -18.25
N ALA A 181 1.17 -11.29 -17.26
CA ALA A 181 0.17 -10.67 -16.40
C ALA A 181 -0.78 -9.75 -17.16
N GLU A 182 -0.25 -8.89 -18.06
CA GLU A 182 -1.08 -8.02 -18.89
C GLU A 182 -2.08 -8.82 -19.74
N LYS A 183 -1.62 -9.93 -20.33
CA LYS A 183 -2.45 -10.84 -21.14
C LYS A 183 -3.47 -11.63 -20.31
N THR A 184 -3.17 -11.90 -19.04
CA THR A 184 -4.05 -12.65 -18.14
C THR A 184 -5.26 -11.82 -17.72
N ILE A 185 -5.12 -10.49 -17.68
CA ILE A 185 -6.23 -9.59 -17.39
C ILE A 185 -7.22 -9.59 -18.57
N PRO A 186 -8.51 -9.88 -18.35
CA PRO A 186 -9.51 -9.89 -19.42
C PRO A 186 -9.56 -8.55 -20.18
N HIS A 187 -9.63 -8.64 -21.51
CA HIS A 187 -9.69 -7.47 -22.39
C HIS A 187 -10.88 -6.54 -22.06
N GLU A 188 -11.99 -7.10 -21.59
CA GLU A 188 -13.17 -6.33 -21.16
C GLU A 188 -12.87 -5.40 -19.98
N LEU A 189 -11.99 -5.81 -19.06
CA LEU A 189 -11.59 -4.97 -17.92
C LEU A 189 -10.71 -3.81 -18.38
N TRP A 190 -9.81 -4.05 -19.32
CA TRP A 190 -9.04 -2.98 -19.97
C TRP A 190 -9.95 -1.97 -20.69
N ALA A 191 -10.91 -2.46 -21.48
CA ALA A 191 -11.87 -1.61 -22.17
C ALA A 191 -12.74 -0.81 -21.19
N LYS A 192 -13.15 -1.43 -20.08
CA LYS A 192 -13.94 -0.77 -19.03
C LYS A 192 -13.16 0.31 -18.30
N LEU A 193 -11.88 0.08 -18.01
CA LEU A 193 -10.99 1.08 -17.44
C LEU A 193 -10.85 2.28 -18.39
N GLU A 194 -10.55 2.05 -19.67
CA GLU A 194 -10.38 3.14 -20.63
C GLU A 194 -11.67 3.97 -20.79
N LYS A 195 -12.83 3.30 -20.84
CA LYS A 195 -14.14 3.98 -20.92
C LYS A 195 -14.42 4.92 -19.75
N ASN A 196 -13.90 4.61 -18.55
CA ASN A 196 -14.15 5.41 -17.34
C ASN A 196 -12.94 6.28 -16.94
N ARG A 197 -11.91 6.37 -17.78
CA ARG A 197 -10.70 7.14 -17.51
C ARG A 197 -10.97 8.63 -17.26
N ASN A 198 -11.98 9.18 -17.91
CA ASN A 198 -12.40 10.58 -17.74
C ASN A 198 -12.98 10.89 -16.35
N LYS A 199 -13.30 9.87 -15.53
CA LYS A 199 -13.76 10.05 -14.15
C LYS A 199 -12.62 10.26 -13.14
N LEU A 200 -11.39 10.46 -13.60
CA LEU A 200 -10.23 10.66 -12.73
C LEU A 200 -10.44 11.75 -11.68
N ASP A 201 -11.01 12.88 -12.08
CA ASP A 201 -11.28 14.00 -11.18
C ASP A 201 -12.34 13.66 -10.12
N GLU A 202 -13.29 12.78 -10.44
CA GLU A 202 -14.27 12.28 -9.48
C GLU A 202 -13.57 11.38 -8.45
N VAL A 203 -12.65 10.52 -8.89
CA VAL A 203 -11.88 9.65 -7.98
C VAL A 203 -11.06 10.47 -6.99
N LYS A 204 -10.38 11.52 -7.46
CA LYS A 204 -9.57 12.42 -6.61
C LYS A 204 -10.38 13.18 -5.56
N LYS A 205 -11.68 13.39 -5.79
CA LYS A 205 -12.58 14.04 -4.82
C LYS A 205 -13.02 13.10 -3.71
N THR A 206 -12.82 11.79 -3.86
CA THR A 206 -13.17 10.82 -2.83
C THR A 206 -12.11 10.78 -1.72
N PRO A 207 -12.49 10.55 -0.46
CA PRO A 207 -11.55 10.57 0.66
C PRO A 207 -10.50 9.44 0.61
N ASN A 208 -10.85 8.30 0.01
CA ASN A 208 -9.99 7.11 -0.02
C ASN A 208 -9.44 6.81 -1.43
N ASN A 209 -9.50 7.78 -2.36
CA ASN A 209 -9.07 7.58 -3.74
C ASN A 209 -9.76 6.37 -4.42
N LEU A 210 -11.02 6.09 -4.03
CA LEU A 210 -11.81 4.96 -4.48
C LEU A 210 -13.22 5.44 -4.86
N PHE A 211 -13.56 5.27 -6.13
CA PHE A 211 -14.83 5.75 -6.70
C PHE A 211 -15.64 4.58 -7.29
N LYS A 212 -16.85 4.37 -6.77
CA LYS A 212 -17.76 3.33 -7.27
C LYS A 212 -18.30 3.72 -8.65
N LEU A 213 -18.27 2.78 -9.59
CA LEU A 213 -18.78 2.97 -10.96
C LEU A 213 -20.28 2.74 -11.10
#